data_AF-A0A2V7T634-F1
#
_entry.id   AF-A0A2V7T634-F1
#
_cell.length_a   1.000
_cell.length_b   1.000
_cell.length_c   1.000
_cell.angle_alpha   90.00
_cell.angle_beta   90.00
_cell.angle_gamma   90.00
#
_symmetry.space_group_name_H-M   'P 1'
#
loop_
_entity.id
_entity.type
_entity.pdbx_description
1 polymer ?
#
loop_
_entity_poly.entity_id
_entity_poly.type
_entity_poly.pdbx_seq_one_letter_code
_entity_poly.pdbx_strand_id
1 'polypeptide(L)'
;MGYDLVVVGTSWGGLAALRTLVGGLPDSFQMAVTLVQHRHKDSDHLLRTLLQERSSLQVCEVEDKMPLEHGRIYVAPPNYHTLIEPGHFSLSTDAPVRFSRPS
;
A
#
# COMPACT_ATOMS: atom_id res chain seq x y z
N MET A 1 -16.80 -1.97 18.06
CA MET A 1 -16.46 -2.30 16.66
C MET A 1 -15.22 -1.50 16.32
N GLY A 2 -14.11 -2.18 16.04
CA GLY A 2 -12.87 -1.56 15.56
C GLY A 2 -12.76 -1.73 14.06
N TYR A 3 -11.86 -0.98 13.44
CA TYR A 3 -11.46 -1.19 12.06
C TYR A 3 -10.11 -1.91 12.06
N ASP A 4 -9.96 -2.93 11.21
CA ASP A 4 -8.72 -3.73 11.14
C ASP A 4 -7.72 -3.19 10.10
N LEU A 5 -8.20 -2.37 9.16
CA LEU A 5 -7.43 -1.90 8.01
C LEU A 5 -7.86 -0.52 7.53
N VAL A 6 -6.89 0.32 7.18
CA VAL A 6 -7.09 1.56 6.41
C VAL A 6 -6.59 1.34 4.98
N VAL A 7 -7.38 1.71 3.98
CA VAL A 7 -6.97 1.64 2.56
C VAL A 7 -6.95 3.06 1.97
N VAL A 8 -5.87 3.41 1.28
CA VAL A 8 -5.65 4.74 0.70
C VAL A 8 -5.30 4.60 -0.77
N GLY A 9 -6.12 5.19 -1.64
CA GLY A 9 -5.89 5.26 -3.08
C GLY A 9 -5.38 6.62 -3.52
N THR A 10 -4.32 6.66 -4.36
CA THR A 10 -3.71 7.89 -4.87
C THR A 10 -3.28 7.77 -6.33
N SER A 11 -3.07 8.93 -6.99
CA SER A 11 -2.60 9.01 -8.37
C SER A 11 -1.61 10.17 -8.54
N TRP A 12 -1.87 11.14 -9.43
CA TRP A 12 -1.00 12.29 -9.64
C TRP A 12 -0.81 13.11 -8.37
N GLY A 13 0.44 13.43 -8.02
CA GLY A 13 0.77 14.11 -6.75
C GLY A 13 0.64 13.22 -5.50
N GLY A 14 0.24 11.95 -5.65
CA GLY A 14 0.01 11.02 -4.55
C GLY A 14 1.21 10.81 -3.66
N LEU A 15 2.43 10.79 -4.22
CA LEU A 15 3.66 10.63 -3.42
C LEU A 15 3.79 11.69 -2.32
N ALA A 16 3.49 12.96 -2.60
CA ALA A 16 3.60 14.02 -1.60
C ALA A 16 2.58 13.81 -0.47
N ALA A 17 1.33 13.48 -0.83
CA ALA A 17 0.27 13.17 0.13
C ALA A 17 0.60 11.93 0.98
N LEU A 18 1.08 10.85 0.36
CA LEU A 18 1.48 9.63 1.05
C LEU A 18 2.66 9.90 2.00
N ARG A 19 3.66 10.69 1.60
CA ARG A 19 4.78 11.06 2.49
C ARG A 19 4.31 11.85 3.72
N THR A 20 3.35 12.75 3.56
CA THR A 20 2.73 13.48 4.69
C THR A 20 1.96 12.53 5.59
N LEU A 21 1.16 11.63 5.00
CA LEU A 21 0.37 10.65 5.74
C LEU A 21 1.27 9.74 6.58
N VAL A 22 2.21 9.04 5.94
CA VAL A 22 3.05 8.04 6.62
C VAL A 22 4.00 8.68 7.63
N GLY A 23 4.44 9.93 7.39
CA GLY A 23 5.26 10.68 8.34
C GLY A 23 4.51 11.25 9.53
N GLY A 24 3.18 11.29 9.48
CA GLY A 24 2.33 11.68 10.60
C GLY A 24 1.91 10.52 11.51
N LEU A 25 2.18 9.27 11.10
CA LEU A 25 1.81 8.08 11.88
C LEU A 25 2.85 7.82 12.99
N PRO A 26 2.43 7.73 14.26
CA PRO A 26 3.33 7.32 15.34
C PRO A 26 3.65 5.84 15.25
N ASP A 27 4.76 5.44 15.87
CA ASP A 27 5.19 4.04 16.03
C ASP A 27 4.15 3.15 16.74
N SER A 28 3.37 3.75 17.64
CA SER A 28 2.27 3.11 18.37
C SER A 28 1.00 2.91 17.54
N PHE A 29 0.94 3.40 16.30
CA PHE A 29 -0.23 3.22 15.44
C PHE A 29 -0.41 1.75 15.08
N GLN A 30 -1.46 1.11 15.59
CA GLN A 30 -1.64 -0.35 15.49
C GLN A 30 -2.39 -0.81 14.23
N MET A 31 -3.12 0.04 13.50
CA MET A 31 -3.86 -0.47 12.33
C MET A 31 -2.91 -0.75 11.16
N ALA A 32 -3.23 -1.76 10.37
CA ALA A 32 -2.61 -1.94 9.06
C ALA A 32 -3.05 -0.81 8.12
N VAL A 33 -2.14 -0.36 7.25
CA VAL A 33 -2.44 0.66 6.23
C VAL A 33 -2.03 0.12 4.87
N THR A 34 -2.96 0.05 3.91
CA THR A 34 -2.66 -0.34 2.52
C THR A 34 -2.73 0.87 1.59
N LEU A 35 -1.69 1.05 0.79
CA LEU A 35 -1.49 2.18 -0.12
C LEU A 35 -1.54 1.68 -1.56
N VAL A 36 -2.51 2.18 -2.31
CA VAL A 36 -2.70 1.90 -3.73
C VAL A 36 -2.36 3.16 -4.52
N GLN A 37 -1.18 3.19 -5.13
CA GLN A 37 -0.73 4.30 -5.95
C GLN A 37 -0.77 3.88 -7.43
N HIS A 38 -1.50 4.62 -8.26
CA HIS A 38 -1.41 4.47 -9.72
C HIS A 38 0.04 4.73 -10.14
N ARG A 39 0.70 3.71 -10.70
CA ARG A 39 2.10 3.74 -11.13
C ARG A 39 2.31 2.88 -12.38
N HIS A 40 3.42 3.10 -13.06
CA HIS A 40 3.74 2.34 -14.26
C HIS A 40 3.99 0.86 -13.92
N LYS A 41 3.65 -0.05 -14.83
CA LYS A 41 3.83 -1.50 -14.63
C LYS A 41 5.29 -1.90 -14.40
N ASP A 42 6.22 -1.13 -14.96
CA ASP A 42 7.68 -1.33 -14.85
C ASP A 42 8.29 -0.41 -13.79
N SER A 43 7.46 0.19 -12.92
CA SER A 43 7.96 0.93 -11.77
C SER A 43 8.73 0.01 -10.83
N ASP A 44 9.84 0.49 -10.32
CA ASP A 44 10.65 -0.20 -9.33
C ASP A 44 10.08 -0.04 -7.91
N HIS A 45 10.86 -0.50 -6.93
CA HIS A 45 10.53 -0.39 -5.50
C HIS A 45 10.80 1.01 -4.91
N LEU A 46 11.08 2.04 -5.72
CA LEU A 46 11.42 3.38 -5.24
C LEU A 46 10.31 3.98 -4.37
N LEU A 47 9.04 3.74 -4.72
CA LEU A 47 7.90 4.21 -3.93
C LEU A 47 7.97 3.71 -2.48
N ARG A 48 8.20 2.41 -2.28
CA ARG A 48 8.37 1.81 -0.96
C ARG A 48 9.52 2.46 -0.20
N THR A 49 10.68 2.63 -0.85
CA THR A 49 11.87 3.25 -0.26
C THR A 49 11.60 4.69 0.20
N LEU A 50 11.01 5.53 -0.66
CA LEU A 50 10.69 6.93 -0.36
C LEU A 50 9.68 7.09 0.78
N LEU A 51 8.76 6.14 0.92
CA LEU A 51 7.80 6.12 2.02
C LEU A 51 8.45 5.63 3.32
N GLN A 52 9.31 4.60 3.24
CA GLN A 52 10.06 4.10 4.40
C GLN A 52 10.96 5.18 5.02
N GLU A 53 11.60 6.03 4.20
CA GLU A 53 12.40 7.17 4.65
C GLU A 53 11.63 8.17 5.52
N ARG A 54 10.29 8.20 5.41
CA ARG A 54 9.43 9.13 6.15
C ARG A 54 8.59 8.45 7.22
N SER A 55 8.48 7.13 7.21
CA SER A 55 7.63 6.37 8.13
C SER A 55 8.44 5.85 9.32
N SER A 56 7.83 5.93 10.51
CA SER A 56 8.29 5.20 11.70
C SER A 56 7.88 3.72 11.66
N LEU A 57 6.77 3.42 10.99
CA LEU A 57 6.27 2.06 10.76
C LEU A 57 7.00 1.39 9.61
N GLN A 58 7.03 0.05 9.62
CA GLN A 58 7.60 -0.74 8.54
C GLN A 58 6.75 -0.62 7.27
N VAL A 59 7.40 -0.29 6.15
CA VAL A 59 6.78 -0.20 4.83
C VAL A 59 7.19 -1.40 3.98
N CYS A 60 6.22 -2.24 3.64
CA CYS A 60 6.37 -3.44 2.83
C CYS A 60 5.68 -3.27 1.48
N GLU A 61 6.21 -3.90 0.43
CA GLU A 61 5.42 -4.13 -0.78
C GLU A 61 4.62 -5.43 -0.59
N VAL A 62 3.37 -5.47 -1.06
CA VAL A 62 2.50 -6.63 -0.88
C VAL A 62 2.98 -7.79 -1.73
N GLU A 63 3.06 -8.98 -1.11
CA GLU A 63 3.26 -10.26 -1.79
C GLU A 63 1.97 -11.09 -1.76
N ASP A 64 1.82 -12.02 -2.71
CA ASP A 64 0.64 -12.89 -2.73
C ASP A 64 0.62 -13.78 -1.47
N LYS A 65 -0.55 -13.87 -0.84
CA LYS A 65 -0.78 -14.57 0.44
C LYS A 65 -0.03 -14.00 1.63
N MET A 66 0.49 -12.78 1.53
CA MET A 66 1.10 -12.08 2.65
C MET A 66 0.07 -11.84 3.76
N PRO A 67 0.37 -12.15 5.03
CA PRO A 67 -0.55 -11.90 6.14
C PRO A 67 -0.74 -10.40 6.39
N LEU A 68 -1.94 -10.04 6.81
CA LEU A 68 -2.27 -8.67 7.24
C LEU A 68 -1.89 -8.51 8.72
N GLU A 69 -0.81 -7.78 8.97
CA GLU A 69 -0.27 -7.53 10.30
C GLU A 69 -0.49 -6.07 10.72
N HIS A 70 -0.81 -5.91 11.99
CA HIS A 70 -0.98 -4.62 12.65
C HIS A 70 0.34 -3.83 12.71
N GLY A 71 0.24 -2.50 12.68
CA GLY A 71 1.40 -1.60 12.77
C GLY A 71 2.30 -1.60 11.54
N ARG A 72 1.75 -1.93 10.37
CA ARG A 72 2.49 -1.97 9.10
C ARG A 72 1.83 -1.17 8.01
N ILE A 73 2.66 -0.71 7.08
CA ILE A 73 2.24 -0.03 5.86
C ILE A 73 2.55 -0.94 4.67
N TYR A 74 1.55 -1.19 3.85
CA TYR A 74 1.60 -2.06 2.70
C TYR A 74 1.43 -1.25 1.43
N VAL A 75 2.33 -1.42 0.46
CA VAL A 75 2.26 -0.76 -0.84
C VAL A 75 1.85 -1.79 -1.88
N ALA A 76 0.79 -1.51 -2.64
CA ALA A 76 0.39 -2.37 -3.75
C ALA A 76 1.53 -2.46 -4.80
N PRO A 77 2.00 -3.67 -5.18
CA PRO A 77 3.03 -3.84 -6.21
C PRO A 77 2.59 -3.24 -7.56
N PRO A 78 3.53 -2.87 -8.43
CA PRO A 78 3.18 -2.44 -9.77
C PRO A 78 2.62 -3.62 -10.55
N ASN A 79 1.73 -3.37 -11.51
CA ASN A 79 1.24 -4.39 -12.44
C ASN A 79 0.39 -5.55 -11.82
N TYR A 80 -0.02 -5.43 -10.55
CA TYR A 80 -1.02 -6.33 -9.94
C TYR A 80 -2.13 -5.53 -9.27
N HIS A 81 -3.35 -6.06 -9.24
CA HIS A 81 -4.37 -5.59 -8.31
C HIS A 81 -4.09 -6.22 -6.94
N THR A 82 -4.11 -5.41 -5.89
CA THR A 82 -4.04 -5.90 -4.51
C THR A 82 -5.45 -6.08 -3.98
N LEU A 83 -5.81 -7.32 -3.70
CA LEU A 83 -7.08 -7.70 -3.10
C LEU A 83 -6.85 -8.03 -1.62
N ILE A 84 -7.90 -7.87 -0.82
CA ILE A 84 -7.88 -8.15 0.62
C ILE A 84 -8.84 -9.29 0.89
N GLU A 85 -8.30 -10.38 1.39
CA GLU A 85 -9.02 -11.55 1.86
C GLU A 85 -9.06 -11.55 3.39
N PRO A 86 -9.90 -12.38 4.03
CA PRO A 86 -9.82 -12.58 5.47
C PRO A 86 -8.39 -12.99 5.91
N GLY A 87 -7.71 -12.08 6.60
CA GLY A 87 -6.40 -12.28 7.21
C GLY A 87 -5.17 -12.15 6.30
N HIS A 88 -5.33 -11.94 4.98
CA HIS A 88 -4.19 -11.86 4.06
C HIS A 88 -4.49 -11.08 2.78
N PHE A 89 -3.43 -10.72 2.05
CA PHE A 89 -3.53 -10.12 0.72
C PHE A 89 -3.52 -11.19 -0.38
N SER A 90 -4.16 -10.89 -1.50
CA SER A 90 -3.98 -11.65 -2.74
C SER A 90 -3.68 -10.72 -3.92
N LEU A 91 -2.92 -11.22 -4.89
CA LEU A 91 -2.56 -10.45 -6.09
C LEU A 91 -3.27 -10.99 -7.32
N SER A 92 -3.92 -10.10 -8.08
CA SER A 92 -4.58 -10.44 -9.34
C SER A 92 -3.93 -9.76 -10.54
N THR A 93 -3.88 -10.49 -11.65
CA THR A 93 -3.45 -10.01 -12.98
C THR A 93 -4.63 -9.79 -13.93
N ASP A 94 -5.84 -9.63 -13.39
CA ASP A 94 -7.03 -9.24 -14.14
C ASP A 94 -6.80 -7.93 -14.92
N ALA A 95 -7.62 -7.72 -15.95
CA ALA A 95 -7.49 -6.58 -16.84
C ALA A 95 -7.50 -5.25 -16.06
N PRO A 96 -6.69 -4.25 -16.49
CA PRO A 96 -6.65 -2.95 -15.82
C PRO A 96 -8.04 -2.33 -15.67
N VAL A 97 -8.37 -1.90 -14.46
CA VAL A 97 -9.61 -1.18 -14.17
C VAL A 97 -9.36 0.30 -14.42
N ARG A 98 -10.17 0.92 -15.30
CA ARG A 98 -9.98 2.33 -15.72
C ARG A 98 -8.54 2.63 -16.16
N PHE A 99 -7.97 1.71 -16.94
CA PHE A 99 -6.60 1.78 -17.47
C PHE A 99 -5.48 1.69 -16.40
N SER A 100 -5.78 1.34 -15.15
CA SER A 100 -4.79 1.24 -14.07
C SER A 100 -4.68 -0.17 -13.49
N ARG A 101 -3.44 -0.55 -13.17
CA ARG A 101 -3.09 -1.72 -12.37
C ARG A 101 -1.78 -1.44 -11.64
N PRO A 102 -1.80 -1.18 -10.31
CA PRO A 102 -2.93 -1.40 -9.38
C PRO A 102 -4.06 -0.37 -9.54
N SER A 103 -5.27 -0.77 -9.16
CA SER A 103 -6.50 0.05 -9.07
C SER A 103 -7.23 -0.27 -7.77
#